data_AF-A0A1Q3DWN7-F1
#
_entry.id   AF-A0A1Q3DWN7-F1
#
_cell.length_a   1.000
_cell.length_b   1.000
_cell.length_c   1.000
_cell.angle_alpha   90.00
_cell.angle_beta   90.00
_cell.angle_gamma   90.00
#
_symmetry.space_group_name_H-M   'P 1'
#
loop_
_entity.id
_entity.type
_entity.pdbx_description
1 polymer ?
#
loop_
_entity_poly.entity_id
_entity_poly.type
_entity_poly.pdbx_seq_one_letter_code
_entity_poly.pdbx_strand_id
1 'polypeptide(L)'
;MDLSITHPADFHVHLRQGALSELVTPHVRQGGFCTAYVMPNLKPPITTTDQALVYKTTLEAIEPNVQFLMTLYLSPELTPDEIRKAKNAGIVGVKSYPRGVTTNSDGGIESYETYYPVFEVMQEVDLVLNLHGEIPSDSVHNPHFFHIYVRYTRRFLDSELSSNTLPLELRLRP
;
A
#
# COMPACT_ATOMS: atom_id res chain seq x y z
N MET A 1 34.62 -8.90 -5.36
CA MET A 1 34.20 -7.88 -4.36
C MET A 1 32.72 -8.11 -4.22
N ASP A 2 32.31 -8.52 -3.03
CA ASP A 2 30.99 -9.11 -2.83
C ASP A 2 30.17 -8.17 -1.95
N LEU A 3 28.91 -7.93 -2.34
CA LEU A 3 27.98 -7.12 -1.58
C LEU A 3 26.93 -8.03 -0.95
N SER A 4 26.81 -8.00 0.37
CA SER A 4 25.83 -8.77 1.13
C SER A 4 24.72 -7.86 1.64
N ILE A 5 23.47 -8.23 1.37
CA ILE A 5 22.28 -7.54 1.87
C ILE A 5 21.53 -8.54 2.76
N THR A 6 21.29 -8.16 4.02
CA THR A 6 20.79 -9.09 5.06
C THR A 6 19.29 -9.36 4.96
N HIS A 7 18.49 -8.37 4.55
CA HIS A 7 17.04 -8.49 4.47
C HIS A 7 16.46 -7.70 3.29
N PRO A 8 16.80 -8.06 2.05
CA PRO A 8 16.23 -7.43 0.86
C PRO A 8 14.70 -7.60 0.84
N ALA A 9 14.00 -6.50 0.60
CA ALA A 9 12.54 -6.45 0.51
C ALA A 9 12.09 -5.78 -0.80
N ASP A 10 11.08 -6.34 -1.44
CA ASP A 10 10.37 -5.69 -2.55
C ASP A 10 9.03 -5.15 -2.01
N PHE A 11 8.92 -3.82 -1.97
CA PHE A 11 7.76 -3.14 -1.40
C PHE A 11 6.60 -2.93 -2.40
N HIS A 12 6.65 -3.52 -3.60
CA HIS A 12 5.53 -3.48 -4.55
C HIS A 12 5.54 -4.69 -5.50
N VAL A 13 4.91 -5.78 -5.11
CA VAL A 13 4.83 -7.00 -5.94
C VAL A 13 3.41 -7.35 -6.39
N HIS A 14 3.29 -7.96 -7.57
CA HIS A 14 2.05 -8.48 -8.13
C HIS A 14 2.18 -9.98 -8.38
N LEU A 15 1.58 -10.80 -7.50
CA LEU A 15 1.75 -12.26 -7.55
C LEU A 15 0.59 -12.99 -8.24
N ARG A 16 -0.49 -12.27 -8.60
CA ARG A 16 -1.59 -12.79 -9.45
C ARG A 16 -2.29 -14.01 -8.80
N GLN A 17 -2.99 -14.82 -9.60
CA GLN A 17 -3.80 -15.96 -9.13
C GLN A 17 -3.60 -17.17 -10.05
N GLY A 18 -3.92 -18.37 -9.54
CA GLY A 18 -3.88 -19.63 -10.30
C GLY A 18 -2.49 -19.97 -10.83
N ALA A 19 -2.44 -20.56 -12.03
CA ALA A 19 -1.19 -20.99 -12.67
C ALA A 19 -0.15 -19.86 -12.81
N LEU A 20 -0.59 -18.62 -12.98
CA LEU A 20 0.35 -17.49 -13.05
C LEU A 20 0.98 -17.21 -11.68
N SER A 21 0.24 -17.37 -10.58
CA SER A 21 0.79 -17.24 -9.21
C SER A 21 1.80 -18.32 -8.91
N GLU A 22 1.50 -19.57 -9.28
CA GLU A 22 2.44 -20.70 -9.14
C GLU A 22 3.74 -20.45 -9.89
N LEU A 23 3.65 -19.84 -11.08
CA LEU A 23 4.83 -19.48 -11.88
C LEU A 23 5.63 -18.33 -11.26
N VAL A 24 4.99 -17.23 -10.86
CA VAL A 24 5.71 -15.98 -10.50
C VAL A 24 6.14 -15.92 -9.03
N THR A 25 5.41 -16.55 -8.11
CA THR A 25 5.70 -16.43 -6.66
C THR A 25 7.10 -16.91 -6.27
N PRO A 26 7.61 -18.06 -6.78
CA PRO A 26 8.99 -18.49 -6.48
C PRO A 26 10.07 -17.49 -6.93
N HIS A 27 9.77 -16.66 -7.92
CA HIS A 27 10.72 -15.69 -8.46
C HIS A 27 11.02 -14.54 -7.48
N VAL A 28 10.18 -14.31 -6.47
CA VAL A 28 10.50 -13.36 -5.39
C VAL A 28 11.79 -13.78 -4.69
N ARG A 29 11.85 -15.06 -4.28
CA ARG A 29 13.03 -15.60 -3.60
C ARG A 29 14.22 -15.77 -4.54
N GLN A 30 13.98 -16.25 -5.76
CA GLN A 30 15.04 -16.40 -6.77
C GLN A 30 15.64 -15.05 -7.19
N GLY A 31 14.84 -13.98 -7.18
CA GLY A 31 15.29 -12.60 -7.37
C GLY A 31 16.08 -12.03 -6.19
N GLY A 32 16.21 -12.78 -5.10
CA GLY A 32 17.02 -12.45 -3.93
C GLY A 32 16.25 -11.81 -2.78
N PHE A 33 14.93 -11.64 -2.87
CA PHE A 33 14.14 -10.99 -1.81
C PHE A 33 13.73 -11.98 -0.71
N CYS A 34 13.69 -11.48 0.53
CA CYS A 34 13.18 -12.20 1.70
C CYS A 34 11.76 -11.75 2.07
N THR A 35 11.38 -10.53 1.69
CA THR A 35 10.11 -9.91 2.06
C THR A 35 9.44 -9.33 0.82
N ALA A 36 8.13 -9.51 0.69
CA ALA A 36 7.34 -9.05 -0.43
C ALA A 36 6.07 -8.33 0.05
N TYR A 37 5.89 -7.09 -0.37
CA TYR A 37 4.69 -6.30 -0.09
C TYR A 37 3.69 -6.44 -1.24
N VAL A 38 2.64 -7.21 -0.99
CA VAL A 38 1.79 -7.80 -2.01
C VAL A 38 0.62 -6.88 -2.33
N MET A 39 0.47 -6.53 -3.61
CA MET A 39 -0.59 -5.66 -4.10
C MET A 39 -1.95 -6.40 -4.23
N PRO A 40 -3.09 -5.75 -3.96
CA PRO A 40 -4.38 -6.42 -3.75
C PRO A 40 -5.32 -6.41 -4.96
N ASN A 41 -4.88 -5.92 -6.13
CA ASN A 41 -5.68 -5.72 -7.35
C ASN A 41 -5.88 -7.01 -8.17
N LEU A 42 -6.27 -8.08 -7.48
CA LEU A 42 -6.70 -9.35 -8.07
C LEU A 42 -8.06 -9.21 -8.78
N LYS A 43 -8.58 -10.31 -9.34
CA LYS A 43 -9.95 -10.37 -9.88
C LYS A 43 -10.75 -11.46 -9.15
N PRO A 44 -11.68 -11.10 -8.25
CA PRO A 44 -11.96 -9.76 -7.72
C PRO A 44 -10.82 -9.20 -6.84
N PRO A 45 -10.78 -7.88 -6.57
CA PRO A 45 -9.78 -7.30 -5.67
C PRO A 45 -9.93 -7.83 -4.24
N ILE A 46 -8.85 -7.80 -3.48
CA ILE A 46 -8.85 -8.17 -2.06
C ILE A 46 -9.31 -6.96 -1.25
N THR A 47 -10.53 -6.99 -0.75
CA THR A 47 -11.14 -5.88 0.01
C THR A 47 -11.37 -6.22 1.48
N THR A 48 -11.24 -7.49 1.86
CA THR A 48 -11.41 -7.93 3.25
C THR A 48 -10.17 -8.62 3.81
N THR A 49 -10.03 -8.56 5.13
CA THR A 49 -8.98 -9.22 5.90
C THR A 49 -8.96 -10.72 5.63
N ASP A 50 -10.14 -11.36 5.58
CA ASP A 50 -10.25 -12.81 5.40
C ASP A 50 -9.75 -13.23 4.01
N GLN A 51 -10.07 -12.46 2.96
CA GLN A 51 -9.52 -12.67 1.63
C GLN A 51 -8.00 -12.54 1.62
N ALA A 52 -7.45 -11.54 2.30
CA ALA A 52 -6.01 -11.32 2.37
C ALA A 52 -5.28 -12.48 3.09
N LEU A 53 -5.87 -13.02 4.17
CA LEU A 53 -5.31 -14.17 4.90
C LEU A 53 -5.36 -15.47 4.08
N VAL A 54 -6.46 -15.72 3.37
CA VAL A 54 -6.56 -16.87 2.46
C VAL A 54 -5.51 -16.77 1.35
N TYR A 55 -5.36 -15.58 0.77
CA TYR A 55 -4.38 -15.37 -0.29
C TYR A 55 -2.94 -15.51 0.24
N LYS A 56 -2.64 -14.97 1.42
CA LYS A 56 -1.35 -15.17 2.10
C LYS A 56 -1.01 -16.65 2.27
N THR A 57 -1.96 -17.43 2.77
CA THR A 57 -1.79 -18.88 2.97
C THR A 57 -1.47 -19.59 1.65
N THR A 58 -2.10 -19.16 0.56
CA THR A 58 -1.84 -19.71 -0.79
C THR A 58 -0.42 -19.38 -1.25
N LEU A 59 0.04 -18.15 -1.05
CA LEU A 59 1.40 -17.72 -1.41
C LEU A 59 2.47 -18.43 -0.58
N GLU A 60 2.25 -18.58 0.73
CA GLU A 60 3.15 -19.30 1.64
C GLU A 60 3.24 -20.79 1.31
N ALA A 61 2.17 -21.39 0.78
CA ALA A 61 2.19 -22.76 0.28
C ALA A 61 3.04 -22.92 -1.00
N ILE A 62 3.15 -21.87 -1.82
CA ILE A 62 3.97 -21.86 -3.04
C ILE A 62 5.45 -21.57 -2.70
N GLU A 63 5.70 -20.58 -1.82
CA GLU A 63 7.05 -20.19 -1.40
C GLU A 63 7.08 -19.90 0.12
N PRO A 64 7.49 -20.88 0.95
CA PRO A 64 7.47 -20.73 2.40
C PRO A 64 8.62 -19.89 2.97
N ASN A 65 9.64 -19.56 2.17
CA ASN A 65 10.83 -18.82 2.64
C ASN A 65 10.73 -17.30 2.39
N VAL A 66 9.56 -16.79 1.99
CA VAL A 66 9.32 -15.37 1.79
C VAL A 66 8.28 -14.89 2.80
N GLN A 67 8.57 -13.74 3.42
CA GLN A 67 7.61 -13.03 4.24
C GLN A 67 6.68 -12.20 3.36
N PHE A 68 5.42 -12.62 3.24
CA PHE A 68 4.40 -11.87 2.51
C PHE A 68 3.70 -10.86 3.43
N LEU A 69 3.87 -9.59 3.10
CA LEU A 69 3.19 -8.46 3.72
C LEU A 69 1.95 -8.11 2.89
N MET A 70 0.78 -8.43 3.43
CA MET A 70 -0.47 -8.30 2.69
C MET A 70 -1.05 -6.89 2.80
N THR A 71 -1.83 -6.52 1.78
CA THR A 71 -2.58 -5.27 1.75
C THR A 71 -4.03 -5.47 1.35
N LEU A 72 -4.87 -4.47 1.63
CA LEU A 72 -6.24 -4.39 1.11
C LEU A 72 -6.34 -3.36 0.00
N TYR A 73 -7.28 -3.57 -0.92
CA TYR A 73 -7.66 -2.62 -1.94
C TYR A 73 -8.56 -1.54 -1.31
N LEU A 74 -8.29 -0.26 -1.60
CA LEU A 74 -9.16 0.84 -1.17
C LEU A 74 -10.45 0.84 -2.00
N SER A 75 -11.47 0.10 -1.54
CA SER A 75 -12.78 0.03 -2.18
C SER A 75 -13.83 0.85 -1.43
N PRO A 76 -14.92 1.28 -2.09
CA PRO A 76 -16.01 2.02 -1.44
C PRO A 76 -16.63 1.34 -0.21
N GLU A 77 -16.51 0.00 -0.12
CA GLU A 77 -17.04 -0.81 0.98
C GLU A 77 -16.07 -0.97 2.15
N LEU A 78 -14.83 -0.48 2.03
CA LEU A 78 -13.84 -0.59 3.10
C LEU A 78 -14.26 0.28 4.29
N THR A 79 -14.40 -0.34 5.46
CA THR A 79 -14.88 0.34 6.67
C THR A 79 -13.76 0.55 7.69
N PRO A 80 -13.91 1.53 8.60
CA PRO A 80 -12.99 1.70 9.72
C PRO A 80 -12.82 0.44 10.59
N ASP A 81 -13.90 -0.32 10.81
CA ASP A 81 -13.85 -1.58 11.58
C ASP A 81 -13.02 -2.65 10.85
N GLU A 82 -13.13 -2.71 9.52
CA GLU A 82 -12.31 -3.61 8.71
C GLU A 82 -10.83 -3.24 8.77
N ILE A 83 -10.48 -1.94 8.86
CA ILE A 83 -9.09 -1.50 9.09
C ILE A 83 -8.54 -2.00 10.43
N ARG A 84 -9.33 -1.89 11.51
CA ARG A 84 -8.92 -2.39 12.83
C ARG A 84 -8.74 -3.91 12.80
N LYS A 85 -9.68 -4.63 12.16
CA LYS A 85 -9.58 -6.07 11.93
C LYS A 85 -8.31 -6.43 11.16
N ALA A 86 -8.03 -5.70 10.07
CA ALA A 86 -6.87 -5.92 9.21
C ALA A 86 -5.55 -5.73 9.98
N LYS A 87 -5.40 -4.65 10.76
CA LYS A 87 -4.21 -4.42 11.60
C LYS A 87 -4.02 -5.56 12.59
N ASN A 88 -5.08 -5.97 13.29
CA ASN A 88 -5.02 -7.06 14.27
C ASN A 88 -4.63 -8.40 13.65
N ALA A 89 -4.96 -8.61 12.37
CA ALA A 89 -4.58 -9.80 11.61
C ALA A 89 -3.19 -9.73 10.97
N GLY A 90 -2.46 -8.61 11.13
CA GLY A 90 -1.12 -8.43 10.57
C GLY A 90 -1.10 -7.96 9.10
N ILE A 91 -2.22 -7.43 8.59
CA ILE A 91 -2.23 -6.68 7.33
C ILE A 91 -1.54 -5.34 7.55
N VAL A 92 -0.68 -4.92 6.61
CA VAL A 92 0.23 -3.80 6.82
C VAL A 92 -0.15 -2.51 6.10
N GLY A 93 -1.10 -2.58 5.16
CA GLY A 93 -1.51 -1.39 4.43
C GLY A 93 -2.72 -1.55 3.53
N VAL A 94 -3.11 -0.43 2.93
CA VAL A 94 -4.20 -0.30 1.99
C VAL A 94 -3.66 0.39 0.73
N LYS A 95 -3.97 -0.17 -0.44
CA LYS A 95 -3.54 0.36 -1.72
C LYS A 95 -4.70 1.02 -2.46
N SER A 96 -4.52 2.30 -2.76
CA SER A 96 -5.39 3.09 -3.62
C SER A 96 -5.01 2.95 -5.10
N TYR A 97 -6.04 2.79 -5.93
CA TYR A 97 -5.96 2.86 -7.39
C TYR A 97 -7.02 3.88 -7.89
N PRO A 98 -6.59 5.00 -8.49
CA PRO A 98 -7.50 5.94 -9.16
C PRO A 98 -8.28 5.24 -10.28
N ARG A 99 -9.49 5.72 -10.57
CA ARG A 99 -10.33 5.12 -11.62
C ARG A 99 -9.68 5.24 -13.00
N GLY A 100 -9.56 4.13 -13.72
CA GLY A 100 -9.16 4.13 -15.13
C GLY A 100 -7.69 4.39 -15.45
N VAL A 101 -6.78 4.47 -14.46
CA VAL A 101 -5.34 4.73 -14.72
C VAL A 101 -4.49 3.46 -14.86
N THR A 102 -5.00 2.29 -14.46
CA THR A 102 -4.23 1.05 -14.52
C THR A 102 -5.09 -0.22 -14.68
N THR A 103 -4.47 -1.37 -14.86
CA THR A 103 -5.15 -2.67 -15.07
C THR A 103 -6.10 -2.97 -13.90
N ASN A 104 -7.38 -3.22 -14.20
CA ASN A 104 -8.47 -3.53 -13.26
C ASN A 104 -8.93 -2.37 -12.35
N SER A 105 -8.78 -1.12 -12.80
CA SER A 105 -9.17 0.08 -12.03
C SER A 105 -10.57 0.62 -12.35
N ASP A 106 -11.45 -0.17 -12.97
CA ASP A 106 -12.79 0.29 -13.39
C ASP A 106 -13.68 0.73 -12.21
N GLY A 107 -13.39 0.26 -10.98
CA GLY A 107 -14.02 0.70 -9.73
C GLY A 107 -13.17 1.67 -8.88
N GLY A 108 -12.20 2.37 -9.47
CA GLY A 108 -11.28 3.25 -8.74
C GLY A 108 -11.89 4.56 -8.24
N ILE A 109 -11.10 5.30 -7.46
CA ILE A 109 -11.56 6.42 -6.63
C ILE A 109 -11.75 7.72 -7.42
N GLU A 110 -12.92 8.35 -7.27
CA GLU A 110 -13.23 9.68 -7.84
C GLU A 110 -12.99 10.82 -6.83
N SER A 111 -13.24 10.59 -5.55
CA SER A 111 -12.95 11.52 -4.46
C SER A 111 -12.45 10.78 -3.22
N TYR A 112 -11.39 11.30 -2.61
CA TYR A 112 -10.83 10.76 -1.38
C TYR A 112 -11.60 11.15 -0.12
N GLU A 113 -12.50 12.14 -0.19
CA GLU A 113 -13.25 12.65 0.97
C GLU A 113 -14.10 11.56 1.63
N THR A 114 -14.72 10.69 0.82
CA THR A 114 -15.52 9.55 1.30
C THR A 114 -14.69 8.57 2.15
N TYR A 115 -13.37 8.55 1.98
CA TYR A 115 -12.46 7.65 2.69
C TYR A 115 -11.83 8.28 3.93
N TYR A 116 -12.13 9.54 4.27
CA TYR A 116 -11.55 10.20 5.44
C TYR A 116 -11.76 9.43 6.76
N PRO A 117 -12.95 8.85 7.03
CA PRO A 117 -13.14 8.03 8.23
C PRO A 117 -12.22 6.79 8.25
N VAL A 118 -11.95 6.20 7.08
CA VAL A 118 -11.02 5.06 6.93
C VAL A 118 -9.59 5.52 7.19
N PHE A 119 -9.18 6.66 6.63
CA PHE A 119 -7.83 7.21 6.80
C PHE A 119 -7.53 7.64 8.24
N GLU A 120 -8.51 8.19 8.95
CA GLU A 120 -8.36 8.47 10.39
C GLU A 120 -8.01 7.21 11.17
N VAL A 121 -8.74 6.12 10.94
CA VAL A 121 -8.45 4.86 11.64
C VAL A 121 -7.16 4.22 11.17
N MET A 122 -6.82 4.28 9.88
CA MET A 122 -5.51 3.84 9.39
C MET A 122 -4.37 4.58 10.10
N GLN A 123 -4.51 5.89 10.31
CA GLN A 123 -3.54 6.69 11.05
C GLN A 123 -3.49 6.27 12.53
N GLU A 124 -4.64 6.08 13.19
CA GLU A 124 -4.71 5.64 14.59
C GLU A 124 -4.01 4.30 14.83
N VAL A 125 -4.16 3.36 13.90
CA VAL A 125 -3.63 2.00 14.03
C VAL A 125 -2.28 1.80 13.32
N ASP A 126 -1.68 2.89 12.81
CA ASP A 126 -0.40 2.88 12.09
C ASP A 126 -0.40 1.89 10.92
N LEU A 127 -1.35 2.06 9.99
CA LEU A 127 -1.49 1.30 8.75
C LEU A 127 -1.05 2.15 7.56
N VAL A 128 -0.29 1.56 6.63
CA VAL A 128 0.27 2.30 5.49
C VAL A 128 -0.79 2.54 4.42
N LEU A 129 -0.92 3.79 3.96
CA LEU A 129 -1.66 4.13 2.74
C LEU A 129 -0.70 4.17 1.55
N ASN A 130 -0.88 3.26 0.60
CA ASN A 130 -0.14 3.26 -0.67
C ASN A 130 -0.97 3.94 -1.75
N LEU A 131 -0.37 4.87 -2.49
CA LEU A 131 -1.05 5.65 -3.51
C LEU A 131 -0.47 5.29 -4.87
N HIS A 132 -1.33 4.90 -5.81
CA HIS A 132 -0.97 4.91 -7.22
C HIS A 132 -1.13 6.36 -7.73
N GLY A 133 -0.06 7.14 -7.68
CA GLY A 133 -0.06 8.61 -7.79
C GLY A 133 -0.27 9.19 -9.20
N GLU A 134 -1.22 8.65 -9.96
CA GLU A 134 -1.55 9.11 -11.31
C GLU A 134 -2.94 9.75 -11.35
N ILE A 135 -3.09 10.84 -12.11
CA ILE A 135 -4.40 11.43 -12.42
C ILE A 135 -4.92 10.74 -13.69
N PRO A 136 -6.21 10.32 -13.73
CA PRO A 136 -6.84 9.85 -14.96
C PRO A 136 -6.65 10.86 -16.09
N SER A 137 -6.23 10.39 -17.27
CA SER A 137 -6.02 11.27 -18.41
C SER A 137 -7.35 11.87 -18.86
N ASP A 138 -7.55 13.16 -18.65
CA ASP A 138 -8.55 13.93 -19.38
C ASP A 138 -7.98 14.32 -20.74
N SER A 139 -8.79 14.25 -21.79
CA SER A 139 -8.43 14.61 -23.19
C SER A 139 -7.93 16.05 -23.38
N VAL A 140 -7.92 16.84 -22.31
CA VAL A 140 -7.53 18.26 -22.25
C VAL A 140 -6.21 18.47 -21.49
N HIS A 141 -5.74 17.52 -20.68
CA HIS A 141 -4.55 17.70 -19.83
C HIS A 141 -3.58 16.52 -19.93
N ASN A 142 -2.31 16.84 -20.24
CA ASN A 142 -1.16 15.94 -20.16
C ASN A 142 -1.13 15.26 -18.77
N PRO A 143 -0.60 14.02 -18.59
CA PRO A 143 -0.62 13.36 -17.29
C PRO A 143 0.11 14.22 -16.26
N HIS A 144 -0.66 14.77 -15.32
CA HIS A 144 -0.15 15.47 -14.17
C HIS A 144 0.04 14.44 -13.05
N PHE A 145 1.25 14.38 -12.49
CA PHE A 145 1.47 13.66 -11.23
C PHE A 145 0.73 14.38 -10.11
N PHE A 146 -0.03 13.64 -9.31
CA PHE A 146 -0.73 14.19 -8.16
C PHE A 146 0.32 14.69 -7.15
N HIS A 147 0.43 16.00 -6.96
CA HIS A 147 1.08 16.56 -5.76
C HIS A 147 0.11 16.33 -4.60
N ILE A 148 0.11 15.13 -4.03
CA ILE A 148 -0.57 14.90 -2.75
C ILE A 148 0.29 15.60 -1.70
N TYR A 149 -0.11 16.83 -1.36
CA TYR A 149 0.21 17.39 -0.06
C TYR A 149 -0.47 16.49 0.97
N VAL A 150 0.25 15.46 1.42
CA VAL A 150 -0.19 14.68 2.57
C VAL A 150 -0.10 15.63 3.76
N ARG A 151 -1.20 16.33 4.08
CA ARG A 151 -1.33 17.09 5.34
C ARG A 151 -1.18 16.21 6.59
N TYR A 152 -1.09 14.88 6.41
CA TYR A 152 -1.03 13.87 7.45
C TYR A 152 0.38 13.30 7.73
N THR A 153 1.45 13.68 7.00
CA THR A 153 2.82 13.16 7.24
C THR A 153 3.56 13.83 8.40
N ARG A 154 2.95 14.81 9.09
CA ARG A 154 3.63 15.62 10.10
C ARG A 154 3.92 14.92 11.44
N ARG A 155 3.95 13.59 11.51
CA ARG A 155 4.30 12.88 12.75
C ARG A 155 5.32 11.76 12.62
N PHE A 156 5.77 11.43 11.41
CA PHE A 156 6.78 10.39 11.19
C PHE A 156 8.22 10.94 11.03
N LEU A 157 8.38 12.26 10.81
CA LEU A 157 9.70 12.90 10.78
C LEU A 157 10.03 13.68 12.06
N ASP A 158 9.03 14.10 12.84
CA ASP A 158 9.25 14.91 14.05
C ASP A 158 9.55 14.07 15.30
N SER A 159 9.20 12.77 15.31
CA SER A 159 9.50 11.87 16.46
C SER A 159 10.94 11.37 16.49
N GLU A 160 11.64 11.34 15.34
CA GLU A 160 13.05 10.93 15.22
C GLU A 160 14.03 12.12 15.26
N LEU A 161 13.56 13.36 15.11
CA LEU A 161 14.40 14.57 15.09
C LEU A 161 14.24 15.49 16.31
N SER A 162 13.42 15.14 17.31
CA SER A 162 13.21 16.00 18.50
C SER A 162 14.26 15.87 19.61
N SER A 163 15.32 15.07 19.43
CA SER A 163 16.54 15.22 20.24
C SER A 163 17.55 16.10 19.50
N ASN A 164 17.57 17.39 19.86
CA ASN A 164 18.46 18.47 19.39
C ASN A 164 18.11 19.14 18.05
N THR A 165 17.33 20.22 18.07
CA THR A 165 17.78 21.61 17.76
C THR A 165 16.61 22.61 17.73
N LEU A 166 16.92 23.90 18.00
CA LEU A 166 16.02 25.03 18.29
C LEU A 166 14.96 25.37 17.21
N PRO A 167 13.84 26.03 17.57
CA PRO A 167 12.76 26.36 16.64
C PRO A 167 13.11 27.57 15.75
N LEU A 168 12.97 27.41 14.43
CA LEU A 168 12.88 28.54 13.50
C LEU A 168 11.42 29.00 13.40
N GLU A 169 11.13 30.21 13.91
CA GLU A 169 9.95 30.96 13.51
C GLU A 169 10.09 31.41 12.05
N LEU A 170 9.09 31.09 11.21
CA LEU A 170 8.91 31.80 9.94
C LEU A 170 7.68 32.71 10.03
N ARG A 171 7.97 34.02 10.11
CA ARG A 171 7.03 35.12 9.90
C ARG A 171 6.43 35.02 8.49
N LEU A 172 5.10 35.04 8.44
CA LEU A 172 4.36 35.45 7.26
C LEU A 172 4.39 36.98 7.16
N ARG A 173 4.71 37.48 5.96
CA ARG A 173 4.47 38.87 5.55
C ARG A 173 3.98 38.87 4.10
N PRO A 174 3.20 39.90 3.73
CA PRO A 174 1.81 39.78 3.31
C PRO A 174 1.61 39.35 1.87
#